data_AF-A0A351T294-F1
#
_entry.id   AF-A0A351T294-F1
#
_cell.length_a   1.000
_cell.length_b   1.000
_cell.length_c   1.000
_cell.angle_alpha   90.00
_cell.angle_beta   90.00
_cell.angle_gamma   90.00
#
_symmetry.space_group_name_H-M   'P 1'
#
loop_
_entity.id
_entity.type
_entity.pdbx_description
1 polymer ?
#
loop_
_entity_poly.entity_id
_entity_poly.type
_entity_poly.pdbx_seq_one_letter_code
_entity_poly.pdbx_strand_id
1 'polypeptide(L)' 'GGGLCNNHPGNRGGMTKVLEAVRQVRGEAHPKVQVPNCDIALAHGTGGLLGARMGSATCILGNEDA' A
#
# COMPACT_ATOMS: atom_id res chain seq x y z
N GLY A 1 -7.89 -8.10 -1.80
CA GLY A 1 -7.83 -6.80 -1.09
C GLY A 1 -7.68 -5.67 -2.09
N GLY A 2 -7.03 -4.57 -1.70
CA GLY A 2 -6.72 -3.45 -2.62
C GLY A 2 -7.95 -2.73 -3.19
N GLY A 3 -7.78 -2.07 -4.33
CA GLY A 3 -8.81 -1.20 -4.93
C GLY A 3 -10.10 -1.92 -5.35
N LEU A 4 -10.01 -3.21 -5.72
CA LEU A 4 -11.16 -3.96 -6.23
C LEU A 4 -12.04 -4.56 -5.13
N CYS A 5 -11.47 -4.83 -3.95
CA CYS A 5 -12.15 -5.61 -2.91
C CYS A 5 -12.02 -5.06 -1.49
N ASN A 6 -11.23 -4.02 -1.24
CA ASN A 6 -11.13 -3.36 0.06
C ASN A 6 -11.80 -1.97 -0.01
N ASN A 7 -11.17 -1.01 -0.70
CA ASN A 7 -11.74 0.32 -0.92
C ASN A 7 -11.13 0.99 -2.17
N HIS A 8 -11.93 1.80 -2.86
CA HIS A 8 -11.45 2.71 -3.92
C HIS A 8 -11.99 4.15 -3.72
N PRO A 9 -11.49 4.89 -2.72
CA PRO A 9 -11.99 6.23 -2.40
C PRO A 9 -11.44 7.32 -3.35
N GLY A 10 -11.53 7.08 -4.66
CA GLY A 10 -11.03 7.96 -5.72
C GLY A 10 -9.57 8.36 -5.51
N ASN A 11 -9.32 9.67 -5.39
CA ASN A 11 -7.97 10.24 -5.25
C ASN A 11 -7.22 9.79 -3.97
N ARG A 12 -7.89 9.11 -3.03
CA ARG A 12 -7.28 8.56 -1.81
C ARG A 12 -6.99 7.06 -1.90
N GLY A 13 -7.13 6.44 -3.08
CA GLY A 13 -6.89 5.01 -3.27
C GLY A 13 -5.44 4.55 -3.04
N GLY A 14 -4.49 5.48 -2.96
CA GLY A 14 -3.11 5.20 -2.53
C GLY A 14 -2.99 4.99 -1.01
N MET A 15 -3.79 5.69 -0.20
CA MET A 15 -3.67 5.66 1.26
C MET A 15 -3.93 4.28 1.86
N THR A 16 -4.86 3.52 1.29
CA THR A 16 -5.17 2.17 1.76
C THR A 16 -4.03 1.19 1.52
N LYS A 17 -3.20 1.42 0.49
CA LYS A 17 -2.00 0.62 0.23
C LYS A 17 -0.89 0.94 1.22
N VAL A 18 -0.68 2.23 1.50
CA VAL A 18 0.28 2.69 2.51
C VAL A 18 -0.10 2.15 3.89
N LEU A 19 -1.37 2.22 4.27
CA LEU A 19 -1.86 1.69 5.54
C LEU A 19 -1.59 0.18 5.67
N GLU A 20 -1.91 -0.60 4.65
CA GLU A 20 -1.67 -2.04 4.67
C GLU A 20 -0.17 -2.35 4.70
N ALA A 21 0.66 -1.65 3.90
CA ALA A 21 2.10 -1.84 3.91
C ALA A 21 2.71 -1.55 5.29
N VAL A 22 2.27 -0.49 5.97
CA VAL A 22 2.70 -0.18 7.35
C VAL A 22 2.25 -1.27 8.32
N ARG A 23 1.01 -1.78 8.21
CA ARG A 23 0.54 -2.89 9.05
C ARG A 23 1.37 -4.15 8.86
N GLN A 24 1.71 -4.48 7.61
CA GLN A 24 2.51 -5.65 7.28
C GLN A 24 3.92 -5.54 7.90
N VAL A 25 4.58 -4.40 7.70
CA VAL A 25 5.94 -4.15 8.23
C VAL A 25 5.96 -4.10 9.76
N ARG A 26 4.88 -3.66 10.41
CA ARG A 26 4.77 -3.62 11.88
C ARG A 26 4.29 -4.94 12.50
N GLY A 27 3.92 -5.94 11.71
CA GLY A 27 3.32 -7.17 12.24
C GLY A 27 1.89 -7.01 12.78
N GLU A 28 1.19 -5.96 12.36
CA GLU A 28 -0.13 -5.56 12.86
C GLU A 28 -1.27 -5.89 11.85
N ALA A 29 -0.97 -6.60 10.76
CA ALA A 29 -2.00 -7.02 9.83
C ALA A 29 -2.86 -8.14 10.44
N HIS A 30 -4.04 -8.37 9.86
CA HIS A 30 -4.92 -9.43 10.34
C HIS A 30 -4.20 -10.80 10.22
N PRO A 31 -4.27 -11.70 11.24
CA PRO A 31 -3.44 -12.92 11.29
C PRO A 31 -3.49 -13.80 10.03
N LYS A 32 -4.67 -13.91 9.39
CA LYS A 32 -4.84 -14.68 8.14
C LYS A 32 -4.08 -14.14 6.92
N VAL A 33 -3.59 -12.89 6.97
CA VAL A 33 -2.96 -12.21 5.83
C VAL A 33 -1.64 -11.52 6.20
N GLN A 34 -1.15 -11.70 7.42
CA GLN A 34 0.16 -11.20 7.83
C GLN A 34 1.25 -11.95 7.05
N VAL A 35 2.12 -11.20 6.38
CA VAL A 35 3.28 -11.76 5.69
C VAL A 35 4.36 -12.08 6.74
N PRO A 36 4.90 -13.31 6.78
CA PRO A 36 6.01 -13.65 7.67
C PRO A 36 7.27 -12.86 7.32
N ASN A 37 7.98 -12.34 8.33
CA ASN A 37 9.26 -11.64 8.18
C ASN A 37 9.20 -10.50 7.14
N CYS A 38 8.17 -9.65 7.22
CA CYS A 38 8.00 -8.52 6.32
C CYS A 38 8.81 -7.31 6.80
N ASP A 39 10.07 -7.21 6.40
CA ASP A 39 10.94 -6.09 6.83
C ASP A 39 10.81 -4.86 5.92
N ILE A 40 10.50 -5.08 4.64
CA ILE A 40 10.35 -4.02 3.62
C ILE A 40 9.05 -4.22 2.84
N ALA A 41 8.34 -3.13 2.58
CA ALA A 41 7.17 -3.09 1.72
C ALA A 41 7.23 -1.95 0.70
N LEU A 42 6.71 -2.20 -0.50
CA LEU A 42 6.54 -1.21 -1.56
C LEU A 42 5.05 -0.88 -1.72
N ALA A 43 4.70 0.41 -1.64
CA ALA A 43 3.37 0.91 -1.94
C ALA A 43 3.42 1.83 -3.17
N HIS A 44 2.67 1.48 -4.20
CA HIS A 44 2.57 2.28 -5.42
C HIS A 44 1.13 2.75 -5.68
N GLY A 45 0.98 4.01 -6.05
CA GLY A 45 -0.29 4.61 -6.44
C GLY A 45 -0.16 5.40 -7.73
N THR A 46 -1.10 5.18 -8.64
CA THR A 46 -1.33 6.01 -9.83
C THR A 46 -2.69 6.66 -9.70
N GLY A 47 -2.74 7.98 -9.92
CA GLY A 47 -3.97 8.77 -9.94
C GLY A 47 -4.15 9.48 -11.27
N GLY A 48 -5.40 9.84 -11.59
CA GLY A 48 -5.76 10.42 -12.89
C GLY A 48 -6.06 9.36 -13.94
N LEU A 49 -5.89 9.71 -15.21
CA LEU A 49 -6.20 8.85 -16.35
C LEU A 49 -4.91 8.47 -17.06
N LEU A 50 -4.67 7.15 -17.22
CA LEU A 50 -3.47 6.61 -17.85
C LEU A 50 -3.19 7.19 -19.25
N GLY A 51 -4.24 7.44 -20.05
CA GLY A 51 -4.13 8.00 -21.40
C GLY A 51 -4.09 9.52 -21.48
N ALA A 52 -4.11 10.23 -20.35
CA ALA A 52 -4.11 11.68 -20.31
C ALA A 52 -3.14 12.18 -19.23
N ARG A 53 -3.65 12.93 -18.23
CA ARG A 53 -2.85 13.39 -17.10
C ARG A 53 -2.93 12.35 -15.98
N MET A 54 -1.81 11.67 -15.74
CA MET A 54 -1.62 10.83 -14.57
C MET A 54 -0.49 11.37 -13.69
N GLY A 55 -0.56 11.05 -12.41
CA GLY A 55 0.56 11.17 -11.47
C GLY A 55 0.78 9.86 -10.75
N SER A 56 2.03 9.54 -10.45
CA SER A 56 2.39 8.32 -9.73
C SER A 56 3.30 8.64 -8.55
N ALA A 57 3.14 7.87 -7.49
CA ALA A 57 4.02 7.89 -6.33
C ALA A 57 4.34 6.45 -5.93
N THR A 58 5.61 6.23 -5.60
CA THR A 58 6.12 4.96 -5.06
C THR A 58 6.76 5.26 -3.72
N CYS A 59 6.34 4.54 -2.68
CA CYS A 59 6.95 4.57 -1.37
C CYS A 59 7.58 3.22 -1.06
N ILE A 60 8.78 3.24 -0.49
CA ILE A 60 9.42 2.09 0.14
C ILE A 60 9.34 2.33 1.65
N LEU A 61 8.84 1.34 2.39
CA LEU A 61 8.60 1.39 3.83
C LEU A 61 9.38 0.25 4.46
N GLY A 62 10.17 0.55 5.49
CA GLY A 62 10.93 -0.43 6.27
C GLY A 62 10.64 -0.29 7.77
N ASN A 63 10.93 -1.34 8.53
CA ASN A 63 11.08 -1.22 9.99
C ASN A 63 12.44 -0.56 10.32
N GLU A 64 12.72 -0.32 11.60
CA GLU A 64 13.97 0.35 12.02
C GLU A 64 15.24 -0.42 11.62
N ASP A 65 15.14 -1.75 11.53
CA ASP A 65 16.27 -2.67 11.31
C ASP A 65 16.41 -3.12 9.83
N ALA A 66 15.61 -2.55 8.92
CA ALA A 66 15.54 -2.93 7.50
C ALA A 66 16.62 -2.30 6.61
#